data_AF-V2XZK6-F1
#
_entry.id   AF-V2XZK6-F1
#
_cell.length_a   1.000
_cell.length_b   1.000
_cell.length_c   1.000
_cell.angle_alpha   90.00
_cell.angle_beta   90.00
_cell.angle_gamma   90.00
#
_symmetry.space_group_name_H-M   'P 1'
#
loop_
_entity.id
_entity.type
_entity.pdbx_description
1 polymer ?
#
loop_
_entity_poly.entity_id
_entity_poly.type
_entity_poly.pdbx_seq_one_letter_code
_entity_poly.pdbx_strand_id
1 'polypeptide(L)'
;MEGMRMDRLKELYEAKRAAEEVIARIDNAISSLDSASSWGLFDIFGGGMISSFIKRGKIQDANADIEEIYSSLTVLNKELEDVDMHLPAGISDTISDGAFDIWFDNIFTDIRVQGEIKDTLYELKNFRRDIISLIERLNAEIRQYQ
;
A
#
# COMPACT_ATOMS: atom_id res chain seq x y z
N MET A 1 30.61 20.17 -4.43
CA MET A 1 30.68 18.73 -4.07
C MET A 1 29.95 18.45 -2.76
N GLU A 2 30.16 19.24 -1.70
CA GLU A 2 29.46 19.03 -0.42
C GLU A 2 27.96 19.36 -0.44
N GLY A 3 27.54 20.42 -1.15
CA GLY A 3 26.11 20.75 -1.32
C GLY A 3 25.29 19.66 -2.01
N MET A 4 25.75 19.16 -3.16
CA MET A 4 25.11 18.07 -3.91
C MET A 4 24.94 16.78 -3.09
N ARG A 5 25.88 16.50 -2.16
CA ARG A 5 25.80 15.35 -1.26
C ARG A 5 24.73 15.54 -0.18
N MET A 6 24.58 16.75 0.34
CA MET A 6 23.54 17.08 1.31
C MET A 6 22.14 17.09 0.67
N ASP A 7 22.05 17.57 -0.56
CA ASP A 7 20.80 17.54 -1.34
C ASP A 7 20.37 16.08 -1.58
N ARG A 8 21.25 15.20 -2.10
CA ARG A 8 20.89 13.78 -2.28
C ARG A 8 20.49 13.07 -0.98
N LEU A 9 21.15 13.40 0.14
CA LEU A 9 20.78 12.83 1.44
C LEU A 9 19.38 13.25 1.87
N LYS A 10 19.00 14.51 1.64
CA LYS A 10 17.65 15.03 1.91
C LYS A 10 16.61 14.28 1.08
N GLU A 11 16.82 14.16 -0.23
CA GLU A 11 15.90 13.47 -1.14
C GLU A 11 15.75 11.97 -0.76
N LEU A 12 16.83 11.30 -0.31
CA LEU A 12 16.74 9.92 0.19
C LEU A 12 15.85 9.79 1.44
N TYR A 13 15.85 10.78 2.32
CA TYR A 13 14.94 10.81 3.47
C TYR A 13 13.50 11.12 3.07
N GLU A 14 13.29 11.96 2.05
CA GLU A 14 11.95 12.23 1.50
C GLU A 14 11.36 10.98 0.85
N ALA A 15 12.14 10.26 0.03
CA ALA A 15 11.76 8.96 -0.52
C ALA A 15 11.45 7.92 0.55
N LYS A 16 12.27 7.84 1.61
CA LYS A 16 12.00 6.95 2.76
C LYS A 16 10.69 7.31 3.46
N ARG A 17 10.45 8.59 3.71
CA ARG A 17 9.22 9.05 4.35
C ARG A 17 7.99 8.75 3.50
N ALA A 18 8.08 8.93 2.18
CA ALA A 18 7.00 8.56 1.27
C ALA A 18 6.73 7.04 1.30
N ALA A 19 7.77 6.21 1.38
CA ALA A 19 7.61 4.76 1.50
C ALA A 19 6.96 4.33 2.84
N GLU A 20 7.31 5.01 3.94
CA GLU A 20 6.68 4.79 5.24
C GLU A 20 5.20 5.19 5.25
N GLU A 21 4.82 6.25 4.54
CA GLU A 21 3.41 6.63 4.35
C GLU A 21 2.64 5.55 3.58
N VAL A 22 3.21 5.03 2.49
CA VAL A 22 2.61 3.91 1.73
C VAL A 22 2.37 2.70 2.64
N ILE A 23 3.33 2.32 3.49
CA ILE A 23 3.16 1.23 4.48
C ILE A 23 2.00 1.52 5.43
N ALA A 24 1.90 2.74 5.96
CA ALA A 24 0.83 3.10 6.88
C ALA A 24 -0.56 2.93 6.23
N ARG A 25 -0.70 3.32 4.95
CA ARG A 25 -1.96 3.14 4.20
C ARG A 25 -2.28 1.68 3.91
N ILE A 26 -1.27 0.87 3.55
CA ILE A 26 -1.44 -0.58 3.40
C ILE A 26 -1.88 -1.22 4.72
N ASP A 27 -1.29 -0.82 5.85
CA ASP A 27 -1.63 -1.36 7.17
C ASP A 27 -3.06 -1.01 7.60
N ASN A 28 -3.54 0.20 7.27
CA ASN A 28 -4.94 0.58 7.50
C ASN A 28 -5.90 -0.26 6.64
N ALA A 29 -5.63 -0.42 5.35
CA ALA A 29 -6.44 -1.25 4.47
C ALA A 29 -6.52 -2.71 4.95
N ILE A 30 -5.37 -3.29 5.34
CA ILE A 30 -5.30 -4.65 5.91
C ILE A 30 -6.15 -4.73 7.19
N SER A 31 -6.04 -3.77 8.10
CA SER A 31 -6.82 -3.73 9.35
C SER A 31 -8.34 -3.68 9.10
N SER A 32 -8.77 -2.85 8.14
CA SER A 32 -10.16 -2.72 7.72
C SER A 32 -10.70 -4.04 7.12
N LEU A 33 -9.91 -4.69 6.27
CA LEU A 33 -10.27 -5.98 5.65
C LEU A 33 -10.24 -7.16 6.63
N ASP A 34 -9.25 -7.26 7.52
CA ASP A 34 -9.19 -8.29 8.56
C ASP A 34 -10.39 -8.16 9.52
N SER A 35 -10.79 -6.92 9.82
CA SER A 35 -12.02 -6.64 10.58
C SER A 35 -13.26 -7.11 9.80
N ALA A 36 -13.39 -6.77 8.52
CA ALA A 36 -14.51 -7.18 7.67
C ALA A 36 -14.61 -8.73 7.56
N SER A 37 -13.47 -9.41 7.43
CA SER A 37 -13.37 -10.88 7.39
C SER A 37 -13.83 -11.52 8.69
N SER A 38 -13.42 -10.95 9.83
CA SER A 38 -13.76 -11.44 11.17
C SER A 38 -15.24 -11.27 11.49
N TRP A 39 -15.86 -10.14 11.13
CA TRP A 39 -17.30 -9.90 11.30
C TRP A 39 -18.17 -10.88 10.50
N GLY A 40 -17.70 -11.37 9.35
CA GLY A 40 -18.38 -12.40 8.57
C GLY A 40 -18.43 -13.78 9.24
N LEU A 41 -17.56 -14.05 10.24
CA LEU A 41 -17.58 -15.29 11.02
C LEU A 41 -18.52 -15.19 12.24
N PHE A 42 -18.75 -13.98 12.76
CA PHE A 42 -19.70 -13.73 13.85
C PHE A 42 -21.18 -13.90 13.43
N ASP A 43 -21.47 -13.94 12.12
CA ASP A 43 -22.82 -14.12 11.54
C ASP A 43 -23.53 -15.41 11.94
N ILE A 44 -22.81 -16.38 12.52
CA ILE A 44 -23.37 -17.66 12.96
C ILE A 44 -24.26 -17.51 14.21
N PHE A 45 -24.19 -16.40 14.96
CA PHE A 45 -24.93 -16.22 16.21
C PHE A 45 -26.02 -15.11 16.22
N GLY A 46 -26.17 -14.29 15.17
CA GLY A 46 -26.87 -12.99 15.31
C GLY A 46 -27.83 -12.51 14.21
N GLY A 47 -28.03 -13.22 13.10
CA GLY A 47 -29.11 -12.91 12.15
C GLY A 47 -28.89 -11.69 11.22
N GLY A 48 -28.26 -11.93 10.07
CA GLY A 48 -28.75 -11.55 8.73
C GLY A 48 -28.69 -10.09 8.25
N MET A 49 -29.03 -9.07 9.06
CA MET A 49 -29.14 -7.69 8.56
C MET A 49 -28.11 -6.70 9.16
N ILE A 50 -27.75 -6.80 10.44
CA ILE A 50 -26.81 -5.85 11.07
C ILE A 50 -25.36 -6.10 10.62
N SER A 51 -24.97 -7.36 10.42
CA SER A 51 -23.64 -7.76 9.95
C SER A 51 -23.31 -7.24 8.56
N SER A 52 -24.29 -7.24 7.66
CA SER A 52 -24.14 -6.75 6.28
C SER A 52 -23.81 -5.25 6.23
N PHE A 53 -24.36 -4.43 7.12
CA PHE A 53 -24.06 -2.99 7.18
C PHE A 53 -22.66 -2.72 7.74
N ILE A 54 -22.24 -3.42 8.80
CA ILE A 54 -20.90 -3.28 9.37
C ILE A 54 -19.84 -3.75 8.36
N LYS A 55 -20.08 -4.89 7.69
CA LYS A 55 -19.20 -5.40 6.63
C LYS A 55 -19.08 -4.39 5.49
N ARG A 56 -20.18 -3.78 5.04
CA ARG A 56 -20.14 -2.73 4.01
C ARG A 56 -19.32 -1.52 4.45
N GLY A 57 -19.49 -1.04 5.68
CA GLY A 57 -18.69 0.07 6.21
C GLY A 57 -17.20 -0.24 6.21
N LYS A 58 -16.80 -1.44 6.65
CA LYS A 58 -15.38 -1.84 6.65
C LYS A 58 -14.78 -2.05 5.26
N ILE A 59 -15.58 -2.50 4.30
CA ILE A 59 -15.15 -2.56 2.90
C ILE A 59 -15.00 -1.14 2.32
N GLN A 60 -15.90 -0.22 2.66
CA GLN A 60 -15.77 1.19 2.25
C GLN A 60 -14.53 1.84 2.85
N ASP A 61 -14.26 1.63 4.14
CA ASP A 61 -13.04 2.08 4.81
C ASP A 61 -11.79 1.53 4.08
N ALA A 62 -11.77 0.22 3.81
CA ALA A 62 -10.68 -0.42 3.09
C ALA A 62 -10.48 0.17 1.68
N ASN A 63 -11.56 0.41 0.93
CA ASN A 63 -11.47 1.03 -0.39
C ASN A 63 -10.88 2.45 -0.28
N ALA A 64 -11.35 3.27 0.66
CA ALA A 64 -10.77 4.60 0.85
C ALA A 64 -9.26 4.53 1.17
N ASP A 65 -8.83 3.59 2.01
CA ASP A 65 -7.41 3.38 2.29
C ASP A 65 -6.64 2.93 1.02
N ILE A 66 -7.21 2.07 0.19
CA ILE A 66 -6.62 1.60 -1.07
C ILE A 66 -6.45 2.77 -2.06
N GLU A 67 -7.38 3.71 -2.10
CA GLU A 67 -7.26 4.93 -2.94
C GLU A 67 -6.11 5.82 -2.45
N GLU A 68 -5.96 5.94 -1.14
CA GLU A 68 -4.86 6.69 -0.53
C GLU A 68 -3.48 6.01 -0.75
N ILE A 69 -3.45 4.68 -0.83
CA ILE A 69 -2.24 3.93 -1.23
C ILE A 69 -1.78 4.37 -2.63
N TYR A 70 -2.70 4.50 -3.59
CA TYR A 70 -2.39 4.94 -4.95
C TYR A 70 -1.77 6.35 -4.98
N SER A 71 -2.40 7.30 -4.28
CA SER A 71 -1.90 8.67 -4.17
C SER A 71 -0.50 8.70 -3.55
N SER A 72 -0.30 7.96 -2.47
CA SER A 72 0.99 7.88 -1.76
C SER A 72 2.08 7.22 -2.62
N LEU A 73 1.73 6.26 -3.46
CA LEU A 73 2.65 5.60 -4.39
C LEU A 73 3.11 6.51 -5.52
N THR A 74 2.24 7.37 -6.00
CA THR A 74 2.60 8.37 -7.02
C THR A 74 3.65 9.34 -6.46
N VAL A 75 3.48 9.77 -5.20
CA VAL A 75 4.48 10.57 -4.49
C VAL A 75 5.77 9.78 -4.33
N LEU A 76 5.71 8.55 -3.80
CA LEU A 76 6.89 7.71 -3.63
C LEU A 76 7.66 7.50 -4.95
N ASN A 77 6.97 7.24 -6.06
CA ASN A 77 7.62 7.05 -7.35
C ASN A 77 8.45 8.27 -7.74
N LYS A 78 7.87 9.46 -7.58
CA LYS A 78 8.56 10.72 -7.85
C LYS A 78 9.80 10.91 -6.96
N GLU A 79 9.66 10.71 -5.65
CA GLU A 79 10.80 10.87 -4.72
C GLU A 79 11.91 9.85 -4.99
N LEU A 80 11.58 8.66 -5.52
CA LEU A 80 12.58 7.67 -5.93
C LEU A 80 13.32 8.08 -7.20
N GLU A 81 12.63 8.69 -8.17
CA GLU A 81 13.24 9.25 -9.38
C GLU A 81 14.29 10.32 -9.03
N ASP A 82 14.01 11.17 -8.03
CA ASP A 82 14.92 12.21 -7.56
C ASP A 82 16.23 11.65 -6.96
N VAL A 83 16.30 10.35 -6.65
CA VAL A 83 17.49 9.66 -6.12
C VAL A 83 18.01 8.52 -7.01
N ASP A 84 17.58 8.47 -8.27
CA ASP A 84 17.91 7.43 -9.27
C ASP A 84 17.55 6.00 -8.79
N MET A 85 16.54 5.88 -7.93
CA MET A 85 15.98 4.60 -7.47
C MET A 85 14.63 4.36 -8.13
N HIS A 86 14.19 3.11 -8.11
CA HIS A 86 12.93 2.71 -8.74
C HIS A 86 12.16 1.82 -7.78
N LEU A 87 10.84 1.82 -7.94
CA LEU A 87 9.97 0.85 -7.31
C LEU A 87 10.43 -0.57 -7.69
N PRO A 88 10.14 -1.59 -6.86
CA PRO A 88 10.41 -2.98 -7.23
C PRO A 88 9.80 -3.29 -8.61
N ALA A 89 10.49 -4.05 -9.46
CA ALA A 89 10.15 -4.23 -10.87
C ALA A 89 8.66 -4.57 -11.10
N GLY A 90 8.08 -5.48 -10.30
CA GLY A 90 6.65 -5.81 -10.41
C GLY A 90 5.69 -4.63 -10.19
N ILE A 91 6.08 -3.64 -9.38
CA ILE A 91 5.29 -2.42 -9.13
C ILE A 91 5.66 -1.35 -10.17
N SER A 92 6.95 -1.20 -10.49
CA SER A 92 7.45 -0.21 -11.46
C SER A 92 6.91 -0.45 -12.87
N ASP A 93 6.90 -1.72 -13.32
CA ASP A 93 6.33 -2.10 -14.63
C ASP A 93 4.83 -1.80 -14.66
N THR A 94 4.14 -2.11 -13.56
CA THR A 94 2.70 -1.86 -13.41
C THR A 94 2.36 -0.36 -13.48
N ILE A 95 3.15 0.52 -12.84
CA ILE A 95 2.97 1.98 -12.93
C ILE A 95 3.32 2.50 -14.34
N SER A 96 4.45 2.07 -14.90
CA SER A 96 4.95 2.55 -16.19
C SER A 96 4.03 2.18 -17.36
N ASP A 97 3.39 1.01 -17.28
CA ASP A 97 2.45 0.53 -18.30
C ASP A 97 1.04 1.12 -18.15
N GLY A 98 0.80 1.96 -17.14
CA GLY A 98 -0.56 2.42 -16.78
C GLY A 98 -1.47 1.28 -16.31
N ALA A 99 -0.90 0.10 -16.01
CA ALA A 99 -1.62 -1.07 -15.54
C ALA A 99 -1.93 -1.00 -14.03
N PHE A 100 -1.44 0.04 -13.35
CA PHE A 100 -1.65 0.26 -11.93
C PHE A 100 -3.10 0.59 -11.58
N ASP A 101 -3.75 1.41 -12.41
CA ASP A 101 -5.19 1.65 -12.30
C ASP A 101 -5.95 0.33 -12.45
N ILE A 102 -5.52 -0.55 -13.36
CA ILE A 102 -6.14 -1.88 -13.57
C ILE A 102 -5.92 -2.81 -12.38
N TRP A 103 -4.70 -2.86 -11.82
CA TRP A 103 -4.40 -3.68 -10.65
C TRP A 103 -5.22 -3.26 -9.44
N PHE A 104 -5.29 -1.95 -9.17
CA PHE A 104 -6.13 -1.42 -8.10
C PHE A 104 -7.61 -1.58 -8.39
N ASP A 105 -8.08 -1.33 -9.61
CA ASP A 105 -9.49 -1.52 -9.98
C ASP A 105 -9.94 -2.96 -9.74
N ASN A 106 -9.08 -3.94 -10.01
CA ASN A 106 -9.35 -5.33 -9.67
C ASN A 106 -9.48 -5.50 -8.15
N ILE A 107 -8.54 -4.99 -7.34
CA ILE A 107 -8.63 -4.99 -5.87
C ILE A 107 -9.93 -4.36 -5.38
N PHE A 108 -10.29 -3.16 -5.85
CA PHE A 108 -11.51 -2.44 -5.47
C PHE A 108 -12.79 -3.17 -5.86
N THR A 109 -12.82 -3.68 -7.09
CA THR A 109 -13.98 -4.33 -7.69
C THR A 109 -14.21 -5.70 -7.06
N ASP A 110 -13.12 -6.37 -6.71
CA ASP A 110 -13.16 -7.70 -6.16
C ASP A 110 -13.65 -7.66 -4.71
N ILE A 111 -13.53 -6.62 -3.89
CA ILE A 111 -14.01 -6.73 -2.50
C ILE A 111 -15.56 -6.71 -2.40
N ARG A 112 -16.23 -7.84 -2.66
CA ARG A 112 -17.70 -8.01 -2.55
C ARG A 112 -18.10 -9.22 -1.72
N VAL A 113 -17.37 -10.31 -1.84
CA VAL A 113 -17.59 -11.58 -1.13
C VAL A 113 -16.40 -11.93 -0.23
N GLN A 114 -16.56 -12.96 0.61
CA GLN A 114 -15.54 -13.35 1.58
C GLN A 114 -14.27 -13.96 0.95
N GLY A 115 -14.39 -14.58 -0.23
CA GLY A 115 -13.24 -15.11 -0.97
C GLY A 115 -12.30 -13.97 -1.38
N GLU A 116 -12.88 -12.95 -2.02
CA GLU A 116 -12.15 -11.80 -2.53
C GLU A 116 -11.44 -11.01 -1.42
N ILE A 117 -12.04 -10.87 -0.22
CA ILE A 117 -11.37 -10.23 0.94
C ILE A 117 -10.03 -10.92 1.28
N LYS A 118 -9.97 -12.25 1.21
CA LYS A 118 -8.73 -12.99 1.52
C LYS A 118 -7.68 -12.79 0.45
N ASP A 119 -8.10 -12.75 -0.81
CA ASP A 119 -7.21 -12.54 -1.95
C ASP A 119 -6.63 -11.11 -1.91
N THR A 120 -7.47 -10.10 -1.66
CA THR A 120 -7.03 -8.72 -1.44
C THR A 120 -6.06 -8.60 -0.26
N LEU A 121 -6.35 -9.25 0.87
CA LEU A 121 -5.44 -9.28 2.03
C LEU A 121 -4.08 -9.90 1.67
N TYR A 122 -4.08 -10.95 0.86
CA TYR A 122 -2.85 -11.59 0.40
C TYR A 122 -2.03 -10.65 -0.49
N GLU A 123 -2.68 -9.97 -1.43
CA GLU A 123 -2.06 -8.98 -2.32
C GLU A 123 -1.47 -7.80 -1.55
N LEU A 124 -2.23 -7.19 -0.64
CA LEU A 124 -1.76 -6.09 0.21
C LEU A 124 -0.58 -6.52 1.09
N LYS A 125 -0.58 -7.75 1.62
CA LYS A 125 0.52 -8.29 2.43
C LYS A 125 1.78 -8.60 1.60
N ASN A 126 1.64 -8.98 0.32
CA ASN A 126 2.77 -9.08 -0.61
C ASN A 126 3.32 -7.69 -0.88
N PHE A 127 2.45 -6.77 -1.26
CA PHE A 127 2.83 -5.42 -1.63
C PHE A 127 3.53 -4.68 -0.48
N ARG A 128 3.04 -4.84 0.75
CA ARG A 128 3.72 -4.38 1.97
C ARG A 128 5.16 -4.87 2.09
N ARG A 129 5.43 -6.14 1.79
CA ARG A 129 6.78 -6.73 1.86
C ARG A 129 7.71 -6.11 0.83
N ASP A 130 7.18 -5.82 -0.36
CA ASP A 130 7.95 -5.17 -1.43
C ASP A 130 8.36 -3.75 -1.04
N ILE A 131 7.46 -2.98 -0.41
CA ILE A 131 7.76 -1.64 0.09
C ILE A 131 8.72 -1.67 1.28
N ILE A 132 8.61 -2.65 2.19
CA ILE A 132 9.61 -2.83 3.27
C ILE A 132 11.00 -3.09 2.68
N SER A 133 11.09 -3.96 1.68
CA SER A 133 12.37 -4.25 1.00
C SER A 133 12.94 -3.00 0.33
N LEU A 134 12.10 -2.10 -0.20
CA LEU A 134 12.53 -0.80 -0.70
C LEU A 134 13.06 0.12 0.43
N ILE A 135 12.37 0.19 1.57
CA ILE A 135 12.83 0.96 2.74
C ILE A 135 14.20 0.47 3.22
N GLU A 136 14.43 -0.84 3.21
CA GLU A 136 15.73 -1.42 3.56
C GLU A 136 16.85 -0.96 2.59
N ARG A 137 16.56 -0.91 1.28
CA ARG A 137 17.48 -0.37 0.27
C ARG A 137 17.75 1.12 0.47
N LEU A 138 16.72 1.94 0.71
CA LEU A 138 16.87 3.36 1.02
C LEU A 138 17.74 3.59 2.26
N ASN A 139 17.51 2.82 3.33
CA ASN A 139 18.35 2.89 4.53
C ASN A 139 19.81 2.48 4.25
N ALA A 140 20.05 1.54 3.34
CA ALA A 140 21.40 1.16 2.93
C ALA A 140 22.11 2.28 2.17
N GLU A 141 21.40 2.99 1.30
CA GLU A 141 21.91 4.18 0.60
C GLU A 141 22.21 5.32 1.57
N ILE A 142 21.27 5.65 2.48
CA ILE A 142 21.45 6.71 3.49
C ILE A 142 22.71 6.49 4.34
N ARG A 143 22.99 5.23 4.72
CA ARG A 143 24.19 4.88 5.51
C ARG A 143 25.51 5.19 4.80
N GLN A 144 25.54 5.31 3.47
CA GLN A 144 26.76 5.67 2.73
C GLN A 144 27.13 7.16 2.89
N TYR A 145 26.21 7.98 3.41
CA TYR A 145 26.37 9.43 3.61
C TYR A 145 26.67 9.79 5.07
N GLN A 146 26.64 8.81 5.98
CA GLN A 146 26.97 8.93 7.40
C GLN A 146 28.44 8.60 7.64
#